data_AF-A0A933X2K4-F1
#
_entry.id   AF-A0A933X2K4-F1
#
_cell.length_a   1.000
_cell.length_b   1.000
_cell.length_c   1.000
_cell.angle_alpha   90.00
_cell.angle_beta   90.00
_cell.angle_gamma   90.00
#
_symmetry.space_group_name_H-M   'P 1'
#
loop_
_entity.id
_entity.type
_entity.pdbx_description
1 polymer ?
#
loop_
_entity_poly.entity_id
_entity_poly.type
_entity_poly.pdbx_seq_one_letter_code
_entity_poly.pdbx_strand_id
1 'polypeptide(L)'
;MLDNSSYIKTATASVPLFYPRYKMKPGDKIDGYITNKKLIEGLLNCEYIFLTLYWKPVGDSLLFLSVAQACFEYLQLTRDTQPKWIVDDQYQELIRHIGFLKDADMVFKALDRFKSMIKNNQKAVLITDDDPFKMANVPPIFNSEEYVYPKFVEKDSSIIIKEYSSRPARYFLTFEREVGKRLISDPNNSLPNFVFDSQKTNSGKIMCIVSQASRPEKKFGTTRFIKLAKRLFDSKLVDIVYLLANSKEESPSEWILVRRLLEKYKDWLILVEDKKFEETAELFSKSQIVLGNDTGFTHLAAMSVNNMGRPKVFILYSRHDYSKWSTGKDNVYPIVTKLSEYLKNNNMSIQRDGIDLSKWGSEEWSYSIPINRVENMIKKYAQY
;
A
#
# COMPACT_ATOMS: atom_id res chain seq x y z
N MET A 1 18.68 26.30 -8.58
CA MET A 1 17.68 25.24 -8.86
C MET A 1 18.25 23.95 -8.32
N LEU A 2 17.46 23.20 -7.55
CA LEU A 2 17.88 21.89 -7.06
C LEU A 2 17.71 20.86 -8.18
N ASP A 3 18.79 20.19 -8.57
CA ASP A 3 18.71 19.04 -9.47
C ASP A 3 18.07 17.87 -8.72
N ASN A 4 16.94 17.35 -9.20
CA ASN A 4 16.30 16.20 -8.58
C ASN A 4 17.22 14.96 -8.63
N SER A 5 18.17 14.90 -9.58
CA SER A 5 19.10 13.78 -9.75
C SER A 5 20.19 13.67 -8.67
N SER A 6 20.55 14.77 -8.00
CA SER A 6 21.60 14.73 -6.97
C SER A 6 21.12 14.17 -5.62
N TYR A 7 19.81 14.21 -5.35
CA TYR A 7 19.20 13.68 -4.10
C TYR A 7 19.05 12.15 -4.11
N ILE A 8 19.12 11.56 -5.28
CA ILE A 8 18.91 10.15 -5.58
C ILE A 8 19.96 9.27 -4.91
N LYS A 9 21.19 9.76 -4.71
CA LYS A 9 22.31 8.96 -4.17
C LYS A 9 22.33 8.83 -2.65
N THR A 10 21.51 9.56 -1.90
CA THR A 10 21.48 9.51 -0.42
C THR A 10 20.15 8.98 0.08
N ALA A 11 19.96 7.67 -0.07
CA ALA A 11 18.79 6.90 0.36
C ALA A 11 18.40 7.03 1.86
N THR A 12 19.31 7.60 2.65
CA THR A 12 19.26 7.67 4.10
C THR A 12 18.75 9.02 4.61
N ALA A 13 18.71 10.07 3.79
CA ALA A 13 18.34 11.40 4.25
C ALA A 13 16.82 11.61 4.28
N SER A 14 16.35 12.14 5.41
CA SER A 14 15.09 12.90 5.41
C SER A 14 15.33 14.18 4.61
N VAL A 15 14.61 14.36 3.50
CA VAL A 15 14.78 15.50 2.60
C VAL A 15 13.71 16.54 2.95
N PRO A 16 14.09 17.82 3.20
CA PRO A 16 13.10 18.87 3.36
C PRO A 16 12.20 18.98 2.13
N LEU A 17 10.93 19.32 2.32
CA LEU A 17 10.00 19.51 1.21
C LEU A 17 10.34 20.77 0.39
N PHE A 18 11.07 21.73 0.96
CA PHE A 18 11.48 23.03 0.37
C PHE A 18 10.35 23.91 -0.19
N TYR A 19 9.08 23.58 0.04
CA TYR A 19 7.93 24.47 -0.14
C TYR A 19 6.94 24.27 1.00
N PRO A 20 6.24 25.34 1.44
CA PRO A 20 5.28 25.28 2.53
C PRO A 20 3.93 24.77 2.01
N ARG A 21 3.85 23.47 1.68
CA ARG A 21 2.65 22.83 1.14
C ARG A 21 1.39 23.11 1.97
N TYR A 22 1.51 23.18 3.30
CA TYR A 22 0.42 23.49 4.22
C TYR A 22 -0.17 24.90 4.05
N LYS A 23 0.58 25.84 3.43
CA LYS A 23 0.13 27.20 3.07
C LYS A 23 -0.38 27.30 1.63
N MET A 24 -0.23 26.25 0.82
CA MET A 24 -0.55 26.24 -0.61
C MET A 24 -1.94 25.64 -0.88
N LYS A 25 -2.65 26.22 -1.84
CA LYS A 25 -3.92 25.71 -2.37
C LYS A 25 -3.68 24.74 -3.52
N PRO A 26 -4.57 23.75 -3.75
CA PRO A 26 -4.49 22.89 -4.93
C PRO A 26 -4.31 23.71 -6.21
N GLY A 27 -3.34 23.32 -7.05
CA GLY A 27 -3.01 23.98 -8.32
C GLY A 27 -1.94 25.06 -8.23
N ASP A 28 -1.62 25.55 -7.03
CA ASP A 28 -0.53 26.51 -6.81
C ASP A 28 0.78 25.98 -7.39
N LYS A 29 1.54 26.87 -8.02
CA LYS A 29 2.86 26.55 -8.58
C LYS A 29 3.85 26.30 -7.46
N ILE A 30 4.66 25.25 -7.62
CA ILE A 30 5.79 24.96 -6.74
C ILE A 30 7.06 25.50 -7.40
N ASP A 31 7.68 26.49 -6.79
CA ASP A 31 8.96 27.05 -7.25
C ASP A 31 10.15 26.30 -6.64
N GLY A 32 11.35 26.49 -7.23
CA GLY A 32 12.61 25.96 -6.69
C GLY A 32 13.05 24.59 -7.22
N TYR A 33 12.19 23.90 -7.98
CA TYR A 33 12.49 22.60 -8.60
C TYR A 33 12.57 22.67 -10.12
N ILE A 34 13.38 21.77 -10.67
CA ILE A 34 13.36 21.47 -12.11
C ILE A 34 12.18 20.56 -12.36
N THR A 35 11.17 21.08 -13.06
CA THR A 35 10.01 20.30 -13.48
C THR A 35 10.34 19.42 -14.68
N ASN A 36 9.71 18.25 -14.74
CA ASN A 36 9.82 17.33 -15.86
C ASN A 36 8.91 17.77 -17.01
N LYS A 37 9.50 18.52 -17.93
CA LYS A 37 8.77 19.09 -19.08
C LYS A 37 8.12 18.01 -19.96
N LYS A 38 8.78 16.87 -20.15
CA LYS A 38 8.26 15.76 -20.97
C LYS A 38 7.02 15.13 -20.33
N LEU A 39 7.05 14.94 -19.02
CA LEU A 39 5.88 14.48 -18.26
C LEU A 39 4.71 15.44 -18.38
N ILE A 40 4.95 16.71 -18.11
CA ILE A 40 3.93 17.76 -18.18
C ILE A 40 3.33 17.80 -19.60
N GLU A 41 4.17 17.87 -20.63
CA GLU A 41 3.72 17.89 -22.03
C GLU A 41 2.94 16.63 -22.40
N GLY A 42 3.42 15.45 -22.00
CA GLY A 42 2.74 14.19 -22.25
C GLY A 42 1.36 14.13 -21.60
N LEU A 43 1.25 14.55 -20.33
CA LEU A 43 -0.02 14.58 -19.59
C LEU A 43 -0.99 15.64 -20.10
N LEU A 44 -0.51 16.80 -20.53
CA LEU A 44 -1.36 17.85 -21.09
C LEU A 44 -1.89 17.49 -22.49
N ASN A 45 -1.14 16.69 -23.25
CA ASN A 45 -1.48 16.36 -24.64
C ASN A 45 -2.06 14.95 -24.84
N CYS A 46 -2.04 14.07 -23.83
CA CYS A 46 -2.55 12.71 -24.01
C CYS A 46 -4.08 12.66 -24.18
N GLU A 47 -4.53 11.66 -24.95
CA GLU A 47 -5.92 11.25 -25.06
C GLU A 47 -6.21 10.02 -24.19
N TYR A 48 -5.17 9.24 -23.89
CA TYR A 48 -5.27 7.98 -23.17
C TYR A 48 -4.23 7.86 -22.06
N ILE A 49 -4.63 7.25 -20.94
CA ILE A 49 -3.74 6.86 -19.85
C ILE A 49 -3.85 5.36 -19.65
N PHE A 50 -2.74 4.67 -19.76
CA PHE A 50 -2.59 3.26 -19.49
C PHE A 50 -2.10 3.04 -18.07
N LEU A 51 -2.78 2.17 -17.31
CA LEU A 51 -2.30 1.68 -16.01
C LEU A 51 -2.08 0.18 -16.11
N THR A 52 -0.83 -0.25 -15.95
CA THR A 52 -0.44 -1.67 -15.99
C THR A 52 0.29 -2.02 -14.70
N LEU A 53 -0.29 -2.88 -13.88
CA LEU A 53 0.35 -3.31 -12.63
C LEU A 53 0.71 -4.80 -12.71
N TYR A 54 1.89 -5.18 -12.23
CA TYR A 54 2.38 -6.57 -12.29
C TYR A 54 1.83 -7.44 -11.17
N TRP A 55 1.39 -6.81 -10.07
CA TRP A 55 0.84 -7.48 -8.88
C TRP A 55 1.79 -8.49 -8.24
N LYS A 56 3.09 -8.33 -8.45
CA LYS A 56 4.14 -9.25 -8.01
C LYS A 56 5.37 -8.48 -7.49
N PRO A 57 5.41 -8.14 -6.18
CA PRO A 57 4.43 -8.49 -5.14
C PRO A 57 3.25 -7.52 -5.09
N VAL A 58 2.06 -8.05 -4.79
CA VAL A 58 0.80 -7.28 -4.61
C VAL A 58 0.97 -5.99 -3.78
N GLY A 59 1.75 -6.05 -2.70
CA GLY A 59 1.94 -4.88 -1.83
C GLY A 59 2.55 -3.68 -2.55
N ASP A 60 3.53 -3.91 -3.43
CA ASP A 60 4.22 -2.82 -4.13
C ASP A 60 3.29 -2.17 -5.16
N SER A 61 2.57 -3.00 -5.93
CA SER A 61 1.54 -2.55 -6.88
C SER A 61 0.45 -1.74 -6.22
N LEU A 62 -0.02 -2.17 -5.04
CA LEU A 62 -1.00 -1.42 -4.26
C LEU A 62 -0.46 -0.06 -3.89
N LEU A 63 0.72 0.01 -3.26
CA LEU A 63 1.32 1.28 -2.83
C LEU A 63 1.56 2.24 -4.01
N PHE A 64 1.85 1.69 -5.20
CA PHE A 64 2.07 2.45 -6.43
C PHE A 64 0.81 3.14 -6.98
N LEU A 65 -0.40 2.72 -6.60
CA LEU A 65 -1.65 3.39 -6.99
C LEU A 65 -1.72 4.87 -6.59
N SER A 66 -0.91 5.30 -5.63
CA SER A 66 -0.74 6.73 -5.30
C SER A 66 -0.17 7.57 -6.45
N VAL A 67 0.62 6.98 -7.37
CA VAL A 67 1.08 7.65 -8.60
C VAL A 67 -0.09 7.86 -9.56
N ALA A 68 -0.96 6.85 -9.71
CA ALA A 68 -2.17 6.98 -10.53
C ALA A 68 -3.11 8.06 -9.96
N GLN A 69 -3.29 8.11 -8.63
CA GLN A 69 -4.03 9.18 -7.96
C GLN A 69 -3.39 10.56 -8.20
N ALA A 70 -2.07 10.69 -8.06
CA ALA A 70 -1.35 11.94 -8.30
C ALA A 70 -1.53 12.44 -9.75
N CYS A 71 -1.43 11.51 -10.71
CA CYS A 71 -1.67 11.78 -12.13
C CYS A 71 -3.10 12.25 -12.38
N PHE A 72 -4.09 11.55 -11.83
CA PHE A 72 -5.50 11.94 -11.92
C PHE A 72 -5.75 13.36 -11.38
N GLU A 73 -5.22 13.68 -10.19
CA GLU A 73 -5.38 15.01 -9.59
C GLU A 73 -4.69 16.11 -10.39
N TYR A 74 -3.52 15.84 -10.96
CA TYR A 74 -2.85 16.80 -11.84
C TYR A 74 -3.72 17.13 -13.06
N LEU A 75 -4.34 16.12 -13.69
CA LEU A 75 -5.20 16.30 -14.85
C LEU A 75 -6.49 17.04 -14.48
N GLN A 76 -7.06 16.79 -13.30
CA GLN A 76 -8.19 17.58 -12.79
C GLN A 76 -7.84 19.06 -12.61
N LEU A 77 -6.60 19.38 -12.23
CA LEU A 77 -6.15 20.75 -12.01
C LEU A 77 -5.71 21.48 -13.29
N THR A 78 -5.52 20.78 -14.40
CA THR A 78 -4.85 21.33 -15.60
C THR A 78 -5.61 21.15 -16.90
N ARG A 79 -6.67 20.34 -16.91
CA ARG A 79 -7.44 20.04 -18.12
C ARG A 79 -8.93 20.10 -17.86
N ASP A 80 -9.65 20.70 -18.80
CA ASP A 80 -11.11 20.70 -18.83
C ASP A 80 -11.66 19.31 -19.23
N THR A 81 -10.94 18.61 -20.12
CA THR A 81 -11.31 17.27 -20.60
C THR A 81 -10.32 16.23 -20.09
N GLN A 82 -10.86 15.22 -19.39
CA GLN A 82 -10.08 14.11 -18.87
C GLN A 82 -9.73 13.09 -19.97
N PRO A 83 -8.49 12.58 -20.01
CA PRO A 83 -8.13 11.49 -20.91
C PRO A 83 -8.83 10.19 -20.50
N LYS A 84 -8.96 9.27 -21.46
CA LYS A 84 -9.56 7.95 -21.20
C LYS A 84 -8.58 7.04 -20.47
N TRP A 85 -8.99 6.51 -19.33
CA TRP A 85 -8.20 5.50 -18.62
C TRP A 85 -8.41 4.12 -19.24
N ILE A 86 -7.31 3.43 -19.51
CA ILE A 86 -7.24 2.06 -19.97
C ILE A 86 -6.41 1.30 -18.95
N VAL A 87 -6.96 0.25 -18.36
CA VAL A 87 -6.29 -0.53 -17.32
C VAL A 87 -6.15 -1.96 -17.80
N ASP A 88 -5.04 -2.60 -17.45
CA ASP A 88 -4.91 -4.04 -17.65
C ASP A 88 -6.04 -4.79 -16.92
N ASP A 89 -6.67 -5.75 -17.58
CA ASP A 89 -7.83 -6.47 -17.03
C ASP A 89 -7.48 -7.40 -15.86
N GLN A 90 -6.17 -7.57 -15.57
CA GLN A 90 -5.73 -8.26 -14.37
C GLN A 90 -6.27 -7.55 -13.11
N TYR A 91 -7.19 -8.24 -12.42
CA TYR A 91 -7.94 -7.73 -11.26
C TYR A 91 -8.89 -6.56 -11.57
N GLN A 92 -9.45 -6.54 -12.79
CA GLN A 92 -10.43 -5.53 -13.20
C GLN A 92 -11.53 -5.29 -12.15
N GLU A 93 -12.06 -6.36 -11.55
CA GLU A 93 -13.16 -6.25 -10.60
C GLU A 93 -12.75 -5.46 -9.35
N LEU A 94 -11.54 -5.70 -8.83
CA LEU A 94 -11.02 -4.90 -7.73
C LEU A 94 -10.78 -3.44 -8.14
N ILE A 95 -10.17 -3.20 -9.30
CA ILE A 95 -9.81 -1.84 -9.73
C ILE A 95 -11.06 -0.96 -9.93
N ARG A 96 -12.19 -1.54 -10.33
CA ARG A 96 -13.46 -0.80 -10.47
C ARG A 96 -13.94 -0.18 -9.15
N HIS A 97 -13.49 -0.68 -8.01
CA HIS A 97 -13.78 -0.09 -6.70
C HIS A 97 -12.94 1.16 -6.37
N ILE A 98 -12.02 1.57 -7.25
CA ILE A 98 -11.31 2.85 -7.14
C ILE A 98 -12.13 3.93 -7.87
N GLY A 99 -12.49 4.99 -7.14
CA GLY A 99 -13.44 6.00 -7.61
C GLY A 99 -13.12 6.62 -8.99
N PHE A 100 -11.85 6.95 -9.26
CA PHE A 100 -11.45 7.55 -10.55
C PHE A 100 -11.20 6.52 -11.68
N LEU A 101 -11.19 5.22 -11.37
CA LEU A 101 -10.99 4.13 -12.32
C LEU A 101 -12.25 3.30 -12.57
N LYS A 102 -13.38 3.63 -11.91
CA LYS A 102 -14.65 2.89 -12.04
C LYS A 102 -15.12 2.75 -13.49
N ASP A 103 -14.93 3.79 -14.29
CA ASP A 103 -15.34 3.90 -15.69
C ASP A 103 -14.19 3.63 -16.68
N ALA A 104 -13.05 3.13 -16.19
CA ALA A 104 -11.92 2.82 -17.06
C ALA A 104 -12.23 1.63 -18.00
N ASP A 105 -11.64 1.68 -19.20
CA ASP A 105 -11.64 0.56 -20.13
C ASP A 105 -10.70 -0.52 -19.61
N MET A 106 -11.23 -1.71 -19.32
CA MET A 106 -10.42 -2.87 -18.93
C MET A 106 -10.03 -3.65 -20.18
N VAL A 107 -8.74 -3.90 -20.37
CA VAL A 107 -8.23 -4.54 -21.59
C VAL A 107 -7.17 -5.59 -21.26
N PHE A 108 -7.26 -6.74 -21.90
CA PHE A 108 -6.21 -7.75 -21.84
C PHE A 108 -4.94 -7.23 -22.49
N LYS A 109 -3.79 -7.40 -21.82
CA LYS A 109 -2.47 -6.95 -22.30
C LYS A 109 -2.46 -5.45 -22.65
N ALA A 110 -2.83 -4.62 -21.69
CA ALA A 110 -2.86 -3.17 -21.86
C ALA A 110 -1.54 -2.59 -22.37
N LEU A 111 -0.40 -3.17 -21.98
CA LEU A 111 0.92 -2.79 -22.48
C LEU A 111 1.09 -2.99 -24.01
N ASP A 112 0.57 -4.08 -24.56
CA ASP A 112 0.67 -4.34 -26.01
C ASP A 112 -0.23 -3.38 -26.79
N ARG A 113 -1.41 -3.07 -26.25
CA ARG A 113 -2.29 -2.03 -26.80
C ARG A 113 -1.61 -0.66 -26.76
N PHE A 114 -1.00 -0.28 -25.64
CA PHE A 114 -0.22 0.95 -25.53
C PHE A 114 0.86 1.04 -26.63
N LYS A 115 1.69 0.00 -26.79
CA LYS A 115 2.74 -0.05 -27.83
C LYS A 115 2.16 0.12 -29.24
N SER A 116 1.02 -0.51 -29.52
CA SER A 116 0.32 -0.37 -30.81
C SER A 116 -0.16 1.06 -31.05
N MET A 117 -0.74 1.71 -30.03
CA MET A 117 -1.24 3.09 -30.12
C MET A 117 -0.11 4.09 -30.35
N ILE A 118 1.02 3.94 -29.64
CA ILE A 118 2.20 4.77 -29.86
C ILE A 118 2.75 4.60 -31.29
N LYS A 119 2.80 3.36 -31.81
CA LYS A 119 3.22 3.10 -33.20
C LYS A 119 2.32 3.82 -34.22
N ASN A 120 1.06 4.06 -33.88
CA ASN A 120 0.08 4.77 -34.70
C ASN A 120 0.00 6.27 -34.38
N ASN A 121 1.02 6.85 -33.73
CA ASN A 121 1.11 8.27 -33.35
C ASN A 121 -0.03 8.77 -32.46
N GLN A 122 -0.70 7.88 -31.72
CA GLN A 122 -1.69 8.31 -30.73
C GLN A 122 -1.01 8.84 -29.47
N LYS A 123 -1.61 9.84 -28.84
CA LYS A 123 -1.06 10.50 -27.66
C LYS A 123 -1.48 9.73 -26.40
N ALA A 124 -0.58 8.89 -25.87
CA ALA A 124 -0.86 8.07 -24.70
C ALA A 124 0.26 8.17 -23.66
N VAL A 125 -0.10 7.99 -22.38
CA VAL A 125 0.84 7.90 -21.25
C VAL A 125 0.68 6.52 -20.59
N LEU A 126 1.78 5.90 -20.16
CA LEU A 126 1.80 4.62 -19.45
C LEU A 126 2.28 4.81 -18.00
N ILE A 127 1.55 4.21 -17.06
CA ILE A 127 1.85 4.12 -15.63
C ILE A 127 2.05 2.63 -15.28
N THR A 128 3.19 2.26 -14.71
CA THR A 128 3.58 0.85 -14.47
C THR A 128 4.51 0.64 -13.27
N ASP A 129 4.59 -0.58 -12.71
CA ASP A 129 5.37 -0.93 -11.51
C ASP A 129 6.46 -2.04 -11.67
N ASP A 130 6.77 -2.56 -12.88
CA ASP A 130 7.80 -3.64 -13.14
C ASP A 130 9.24 -3.27 -12.73
N ASP A 131 9.48 -2.01 -12.92
CA ASP A 131 10.70 -1.25 -12.96
C ASP A 131 10.05 0.10 -13.14
N PRO A 132 10.24 1.05 -12.20
CA PRO A 132 9.33 2.16 -12.08
C PRO A 132 8.90 2.72 -13.42
N PHE A 133 9.74 2.77 -14.49
CA PHE A 133 9.22 3.04 -15.83
C PHE A 133 10.14 2.65 -17.03
N LYS A 134 9.85 1.56 -17.77
CA LYS A 134 10.41 1.34 -19.13
C LYS A 134 9.46 1.84 -20.22
N MET A 135 9.99 2.57 -21.21
CA MET A 135 9.29 2.94 -22.46
C MET A 135 10.04 2.43 -23.69
N ALA A 136 9.29 1.92 -24.68
CA ALA A 136 9.83 1.60 -26.00
C ALA A 136 9.74 2.83 -26.91
N ASN A 137 10.88 3.23 -27.49
CA ASN A 137 11.09 4.24 -28.55
C ASN A 137 10.49 5.65 -28.38
N VAL A 138 9.89 5.97 -27.23
CA VAL A 138 9.63 7.33 -26.74
C VAL A 138 10.35 7.44 -25.40
N PRO A 139 11.15 8.50 -25.14
CA PRO A 139 11.94 8.58 -23.91
C PRO A 139 11.02 8.50 -22.69
N PRO A 140 11.40 7.74 -21.66
CA PRO A 140 10.59 7.55 -20.46
C PRO A 140 10.14 8.89 -19.87
N ILE A 141 8.83 9.06 -19.70
CA ILE A 141 8.24 10.25 -19.07
C ILE A 141 8.50 10.27 -17.56
N PHE A 142 8.61 9.09 -16.97
CA PHE A 142 9.37 8.88 -15.75
C PHE A 142 10.35 7.75 -16.09
N ASN A 143 11.59 7.79 -15.61
CA ASN A 143 12.50 6.64 -15.47
C ASN A 143 13.05 6.81 -14.06
N SER A 144 12.90 5.79 -13.22
CA SER A 144 13.30 5.88 -11.82
C SER A 144 14.25 4.75 -11.40
N GLU A 145 15.00 4.17 -12.34
CA GLU A 145 16.06 3.20 -12.05
C GLU A 145 17.06 3.71 -10.99
N GLU A 146 17.14 5.04 -10.76
CA GLU A 146 17.97 5.61 -9.69
C GLU A 146 17.17 6.17 -8.48
N TYR A 147 15.85 6.43 -8.56
CA TYR A 147 15.15 7.17 -7.50
C TYR A 147 15.06 6.40 -6.18
N VAL A 148 15.80 6.87 -5.18
CA VAL A 148 15.44 6.60 -3.80
C VAL A 148 14.39 7.61 -3.36
N TYR A 149 13.14 7.15 -3.25
CA TYR A 149 12.05 7.94 -2.69
C TYR A 149 12.37 8.29 -1.22
N PRO A 150 12.81 9.54 -0.93
CA PRO A 150 13.28 9.90 0.39
C PRO A 150 12.09 10.08 1.33
N LYS A 151 12.33 10.03 2.63
CA LYS A 151 11.34 10.54 3.59
C LYS A 151 11.29 12.05 3.39
N PHE A 152 10.12 12.61 3.09
CA PHE A 152 9.98 14.07 2.99
C PHE A 152 9.62 14.65 4.35
N VAL A 153 10.18 15.81 4.66
CA VAL A 153 9.88 16.56 5.89
C VAL A 153 9.51 17.98 5.52
N GLU A 154 8.28 18.36 5.79
CA GLU A 154 7.82 19.72 5.65
C GLU A 154 8.17 20.52 6.90
N LYS A 155 8.82 21.67 6.69
CA LYS A 155 9.30 22.54 7.76
C LYS A 155 8.79 23.95 7.57
N ASP A 156 8.53 24.63 8.67
CA ASP A 156 8.47 26.09 8.72
C ASP A 156 9.62 26.58 9.59
N SER A 157 10.60 27.23 8.96
CA SER A 157 11.89 27.54 9.59
C SER A 157 12.54 26.25 10.17
N SER A 158 12.74 26.16 11.49
CA SER A 158 13.30 24.99 12.16
C SER A 158 12.25 23.98 12.64
N ILE A 159 10.96 24.33 12.57
CA ILE A 159 9.87 23.51 13.11
C ILE A 159 9.43 22.50 12.06
N ILE A 160 9.42 21.21 12.43
CA ILE A 160 8.83 20.16 11.60
C ILE A 160 7.31 20.27 11.69
N ILE A 161 6.68 20.58 10.57
CA ILE A 161 5.21 20.64 10.45
C ILE A 161 4.68 19.24 10.21
N LYS A 162 5.30 18.50 9.28
CA LYS A 162 4.82 17.18 8.90
C LYS A 162 5.93 16.31 8.34
N GLU A 163 5.84 15.01 8.62
CA GLU A 163 6.69 13.98 8.03
C GLU A 163 5.89 13.07 7.11
N TYR A 164 6.46 12.78 5.95
CA TYR A 164 5.87 11.95 4.91
C TYR A 164 6.76 10.71 4.72
N SER A 165 6.52 9.73 5.58
CA SER A 165 7.35 8.53 5.66
C SER A 165 6.81 7.38 4.82
N SER A 166 5.50 7.28 4.61
CA SER A 166 4.90 6.16 3.87
C SER A 166 5.27 6.20 2.39
N ARG A 167 5.49 5.03 1.79
CA ARG A 167 5.84 4.92 0.37
C ARG A 167 4.86 5.65 -0.55
N PRO A 168 3.52 5.58 -0.34
CA PRO A 168 2.56 6.33 -1.14
C PRO A 168 2.72 7.85 -1.04
N ALA A 169 3.00 8.38 0.15
CA ALA A 169 3.24 9.82 0.32
C ALA A 169 4.50 10.26 -0.42
N ARG A 170 5.55 9.43 -0.40
CA ARG A 170 6.79 9.71 -1.12
C ARG A 170 6.57 9.70 -2.64
N TYR A 171 5.85 8.71 -3.17
CA TYR A 171 5.47 8.66 -4.59
C TYR A 171 4.71 9.91 -5.01
N PHE A 172 3.69 10.27 -4.23
CA PHE A 172 2.84 11.41 -4.49
C PHE A 172 3.63 12.74 -4.47
N LEU A 173 4.48 12.96 -3.47
CA LEU A 173 5.29 14.19 -3.36
C LEU A 173 6.41 14.27 -4.40
N THR A 174 6.98 13.13 -4.80
CA THR A 174 7.90 13.10 -5.95
C THR A 174 7.15 13.54 -7.20
N PHE A 175 5.96 12.98 -7.48
CA PHE A 175 5.15 13.40 -8.62
C PHE A 175 4.81 14.89 -8.57
N GLU A 176 4.36 15.38 -7.40
CA GLU A 176 4.02 16.78 -7.14
C GLU A 176 5.18 17.74 -7.50
N ARG A 177 6.43 17.37 -7.16
CA ARG A 177 7.65 18.12 -7.52
C ARG A 177 7.97 18.04 -9.02
N GLU A 178 7.82 16.87 -9.62
CA GLU A 178 8.10 16.67 -11.05
C GLU A 178 7.16 17.52 -11.92
N VAL A 179 5.89 17.64 -11.54
CA VAL A 179 4.91 18.47 -12.27
C VAL A 179 4.87 19.93 -11.85
N GLY A 180 5.52 20.29 -10.73
CA GLY A 180 5.65 21.67 -10.26
C GLY A 180 4.34 22.32 -9.80
N LYS A 181 3.38 21.53 -9.32
CA LYS A 181 2.06 22.00 -8.85
C LYS A 181 1.63 21.25 -7.61
N ARG A 182 1.09 21.95 -6.60
CA ARG A 182 0.52 21.31 -5.40
C ARG A 182 -0.75 20.54 -5.77
N LEU A 183 -0.73 19.22 -5.58
CA LEU A 183 -1.85 18.33 -5.90
C LEU A 183 -2.94 18.39 -4.83
N ILE A 184 -4.11 17.77 -5.05
CA ILE A 184 -5.31 17.96 -4.24
C ILE A 184 -5.21 17.27 -2.88
N SER A 185 -4.88 15.97 -2.86
CA SER A 185 -4.90 15.14 -1.67
C SER A 185 -3.82 15.48 -0.65
N ASP A 186 -4.05 15.08 0.60
CA ASP A 186 -2.98 14.98 1.59
C ASP A 186 -2.04 13.82 1.20
N PRO A 187 -0.71 14.01 1.13
CA PRO A 187 0.20 12.94 0.74
C PRO A 187 0.10 11.69 1.64
N ASN A 188 -0.21 11.82 2.94
CA ASN A 188 -0.38 10.65 3.81
C ASN A 188 -1.67 9.86 3.51
N ASN A 189 -2.61 10.46 2.77
CA ASN A 189 -3.85 9.82 2.31
C ASN A 189 -3.93 9.74 0.77
N SER A 190 -2.80 9.85 0.07
CA SER A 190 -2.73 9.84 -1.41
C SER A 190 -3.07 8.48 -2.02
N LEU A 191 -3.03 7.43 -1.23
CA LEU A 191 -3.36 6.09 -1.70
C LEU A 191 -4.89 5.97 -1.85
N PRO A 192 -5.44 5.58 -3.01
CA PRO A 192 -6.89 5.47 -3.18
C PRO A 192 -7.48 4.35 -2.30
N ASN A 193 -8.79 4.43 -2.02
CA ASN A 193 -9.50 3.35 -1.35
C ASN A 193 -10.22 2.47 -2.37
N PHE A 194 -10.44 1.20 -2.03
CA PHE A 194 -11.39 0.32 -2.70
C PHE A 194 -12.73 0.40 -1.96
N VAL A 195 -13.71 1.04 -2.58
CA VAL A 195 -15.02 1.30 -1.99
C VAL A 195 -16.01 0.20 -2.38
N PHE A 196 -16.49 -0.54 -1.39
CA PHE A 196 -17.47 -1.60 -1.56
C PHE A 196 -18.83 -1.18 -1.03
N ASP A 197 -19.88 -1.42 -1.81
CA ASP A 197 -21.26 -1.24 -1.39
C ASP A 197 -21.70 -2.45 -0.56
N SER A 198 -21.47 -2.40 0.75
CA SER A 198 -21.96 -3.45 1.63
C SER A 198 -23.46 -3.25 1.92
N GLN A 199 -24.30 -4.09 1.32
CA GLN A 199 -25.65 -4.32 1.86
C GLN A 199 -25.49 -4.94 3.26
N LYS A 200 -26.34 -4.50 4.20
CA LYS A 200 -26.32 -4.86 5.64
C LYS A 200 -25.66 -6.22 5.89
N THR A 201 -24.42 -6.20 6.39
CA THR A 201 -23.76 -7.42 6.84
C THR A 201 -24.35 -7.91 8.15
N ASN A 202 -24.17 -9.22 8.40
CA ASN A 202 -24.49 -9.87 9.67
C ASN A 202 -24.15 -8.98 10.88
N SER A 203 -25.04 -8.96 11.87
CA SER A 203 -24.96 -8.11 13.07
C SER A 203 -23.79 -8.43 14.04
N GLY A 204 -22.80 -9.21 13.61
CA GLY A 204 -21.68 -9.67 14.43
C GLY A 204 -20.38 -8.89 14.18
N LYS A 205 -19.50 -8.89 15.18
CA LYS A 205 -18.13 -8.36 15.12
C LYS A 205 -17.22 -9.34 14.38
N ILE A 206 -16.89 -9.02 13.14
CA ILE A 206 -16.08 -9.81 12.23
C ILE A 206 -14.60 -9.42 12.36
N MET A 207 -13.76 -10.42 12.53
CA MET A 207 -12.31 -10.31 12.39
C MET A 207 -11.82 -11.09 11.19
N CYS A 208 -10.85 -10.54 10.48
CA CYS A 208 -10.12 -11.26 9.45
C CYS A 208 -8.65 -11.42 9.84
N ILE A 209 -8.09 -12.61 9.64
CA ILE A 209 -6.69 -12.93 9.89
C ILE A 209 -6.01 -13.25 8.57
N VAL A 210 -4.87 -12.60 8.30
CA VAL A 210 -4.01 -12.88 7.15
C VAL A 210 -2.72 -13.53 7.64
N SER A 211 -2.68 -14.87 7.62
CA SER A 211 -1.55 -15.62 8.17
C SER A 211 -0.42 -15.89 7.16
N GLN A 212 -0.71 -15.70 5.87
CA GLN A 212 0.24 -15.86 4.77
C GLN A 212 1.40 -14.87 4.88
N ALA A 213 2.55 -15.21 4.29
CA ALA A 213 3.65 -14.28 4.06
C ALA A 213 4.65 -14.83 3.04
N SER A 214 5.27 -13.95 2.25
CA SER A 214 6.23 -14.33 1.22
C SER A 214 7.52 -14.97 1.75
N ARG A 215 7.83 -14.82 3.05
CA ARG A 215 9.01 -15.42 3.67
C ARG A 215 8.74 -15.89 5.11
N PRO A 216 9.33 -17.02 5.56
CA PRO A 216 9.12 -17.59 6.90
C PRO A 216 9.28 -16.62 8.08
N GLU A 217 10.30 -15.79 8.05
CA GLU A 217 10.68 -14.78 9.04
C GLU A 217 9.64 -13.66 9.23
N LYS A 218 8.76 -13.46 8.24
CA LYS A 218 7.63 -12.53 8.35
C LYS A 218 6.40 -13.20 8.98
N LYS A 219 6.42 -14.51 9.23
CA LYS A 219 5.27 -15.24 9.75
C LYS A 219 5.23 -15.20 11.27
N PHE A 220 4.07 -14.81 11.80
CA PHE A 220 3.74 -14.96 13.21
C PHE A 220 3.37 -16.40 13.59
N GLY A 221 2.97 -17.21 12.61
CA GLY A 221 2.51 -18.59 12.76
C GLY A 221 0.98 -18.69 12.82
N THR A 222 0.39 -19.53 11.97
CA THR A 222 -1.07 -19.68 11.87
C THR A 222 -1.69 -20.18 13.17
N THR A 223 -1.09 -21.15 13.87
CA THR A 223 -1.59 -21.61 15.18
C THR A 223 -1.58 -20.52 16.24
N ARG A 224 -0.66 -19.55 16.17
CA ARG A 224 -0.60 -18.43 17.11
C ARG A 224 -1.67 -17.39 16.84
N PHE A 225 -1.96 -17.13 15.57
CA PHE A 225 -3.13 -16.34 15.21
C PHE A 225 -4.42 -16.97 15.74
N ILE A 226 -4.61 -18.29 15.58
CA ILE A 226 -5.80 -18.98 16.09
C ILE A 226 -5.87 -18.91 17.62
N LYS A 227 -4.75 -19.08 18.34
CA LYS A 227 -4.69 -18.92 19.80
C LYS A 227 -5.11 -17.52 20.25
N LEU A 228 -4.65 -16.48 19.55
CA LEU A 228 -5.05 -15.11 19.81
C LEU A 228 -6.54 -14.90 19.50
N ALA A 229 -7.00 -15.36 18.34
CA ALA A 229 -8.39 -15.26 17.91
C ALA A 229 -9.35 -15.85 18.95
N LYS A 230 -9.00 -17.02 19.50
CA LYS A 230 -9.75 -17.62 20.61
C LYS A 230 -9.87 -16.70 21.82
N ARG A 231 -8.78 -16.03 22.24
CA ARG A 231 -8.84 -15.10 23.39
C ARG A 231 -9.71 -13.89 23.12
N LEU A 232 -9.69 -13.38 21.89
CA LEU A 232 -10.54 -12.25 21.48
C LEU A 232 -12.02 -12.67 21.40
N PHE A 233 -12.29 -13.88 20.93
CA PHE A 233 -13.62 -14.48 20.92
C PHE A 233 -14.15 -14.72 22.34
N ASP A 234 -13.36 -15.35 23.22
CA ASP A 234 -13.73 -15.61 24.62
C ASP A 234 -14.00 -14.31 25.40
N SER A 235 -13.35 -13.20 25.02
CA SER A 235 -13.57 -11.86 25.59
C SER A 235 -14.67 -11.05 24.90
N LYS A 236 -15.42 -11.64 23.95
CA LYS A 236 -16.53 -11.02 23.21
C LYS A 236 -16.14 -9.77 22.39
N LEU A 237 -14.86 -9.67 22.02
CA LEU A 237 -14.37 -8.61 21.15
C LEU A 237 -14.69 -8.92 19.68
N VAL A 238 -14.80 -10.21 19.33
CA VAL A 238 -15.12 -10.71 17.99
C VAL A 238 -16.11 -11.87 18.12
N ASP A 239 -17.02 -11.99 17.16
CA ASP A 239 -18.03 -13.05 17.08
C ASP A 239 -17.69 -14.07 15.98
N ILE A 240 -17.07 -13.61 14.89
CA ILE A 240 -16.68 -14.45 13.75
C ILE A 240 -15.25 -14.11 13.34
N VAL A 241 -14.45 -15.12 13.04
CA VAL A 241 -13.07 -14.99 12.59
C VAL A 241 -12.90 -15.69 11.25
N TYR A 242 -12.58 -14.93 10.21
CA TYR A 242 -12.13 -15.47 8.93
C TYR A 242 -10.61 -15.61 8.92
N LEU A 243 -10.10 -16.79 8.60
CA LEU A 243 -8.68 -17.09 8.51
C LEU A 243 -8.28 -17.26 7.05
N LEU A 244 -7.54 -16.30 6.50
CA LEU A 244 -6.84 -16.44 5.23
C LEU A 244 -5.49 -17.11 5.48
N ALA A 245 -5.43 -18.41 5.20
CA ALA A 245 -4.24 -19.24 5.29
C ALA A 245 -4.11 -20.08 4.02
N ASN A 246 -2.89 -20.50 3.68
CA ASN A 246 -2.63 -21.38 2.55
C ASN A 246 -1.82 -22.58 3.02
N SER A 247 -2.37 -23.80 2.85
CA SER A 247 -1.71 -25.03 3.27
C SER A 247 -0.34 -25.22 2.62
N LYS A 248 -0.13 -24.70 1.41
CA LYS A 248 1.14 -24.83 0.66
C LYS A 248 2.25 -23.96 1.24
N GLU A 249 1.89 -22.95 2.05
CA GLU A 249 2.83 -22.05 2.69
C GLU A 249 3.19 -22.48 4.12
N GLU A 250 2.52 -23.51 4.65
CA GLU A 250 2.75 -24.00 6.00
C GLU A 250 3.52 -25.32 5.98
N SER A 251 4.27 -25.61 7.05
CA SER A 251 4.86 -26.93 7.20
C SER A 251 3.76 -27.98 7.36
N PRO A 252 3.95 -29.23 6.89
CA PRO A 252 2.95 -30.28 7.05
C PRO A 252 2.51 -30.49 8.50
N SER A 253 3.45 -30.39 9.45
CA SER A 253 3.16 -30.53 10.88
C SER A 253 2.33 -29.37 11.44
N GLU A 254 2.62 -28.12 11.05
CA GLU A 254 1.81 -26.96 11.43
C GLU A 254 0.41 -27.08 10.86
N TRP A 255 0.27 -27.48 9.58
CA TRP A 255 -1.03 -27.58 8.94
C TRP A 255 -1.94 -28.65 9.56
N ILE A 256 -1.39 -29.77 10.02
CA ILE A 256 -2.14 -30.78 10.80
C ILE A 256 -2.73 -30.15 12.05
N LEU A 257 -1.97 -29.32 12.77
CA LEU A 257 -2.46 -28.62 13.95
C LEU A 257 -3.52 -27.58 13.58
N VAL A 258 -3.32 -26.81 12.52
CA VAL A 258 -4.30 -25.84 12.02
C VAL A 258 -5.63 -26.53 11.70
N ARG A 259 -5.63 -27.66 10.99
CA ARG A 259 -6.85 -28.42 10.68
C ARG A 259 -7.59 -28.90 11.93
N ARG A 260 -6.86 -29.41 12.93
CA ARG A 260 -7.47 -29.81 14.21
C ARG A 260 -8.11 -28.62 14.93
N LEU A 261 -7.49 -27.45 14.89
CA LEU A 261 -8.04 -26.24 15.50
C LEU A 261 -9.25 -25.70 14.73
N LEU A 262 -9.23 -25.77 13.39
CA LEU A 262 -10.38 -25.42 12.54
C LEU A 262 -11.60 -26.28 12.87
N GLU A 263 -11.43 -27.60 12.96
CA GLU A 263 -12.55 -28.50 13.35
C GLU A 263 -13.04 -28.21 14.77
N LYS A 264 -12.11 -28.01 15.71
CA LYS A 264 -12.44 -27.70 17.11
C LYS A 264 -13.20 -26.38 17.28
N TYR A 265 -12.98 -25.41 16.39
CA TYR A 265 -13.50 -24.04 16.51
C TYR A 265 -14.42 -23.64 15.36
N LYS A 266 -14.99 -24.61 14.62
CA LYS A 266 -15.76 -24.40 13.40
C LYS A 266 -16.98 -23.48 13.53
N ASP A 267 -17.51 -23.31 14.74
CA ASP A 267 -18.69 -22.47 15.00
C ASP A 267 -18.38 -20.96 14.84
N TRP A 268 -17.12 -20.57 14.94
CA TRP A 268 -16.71 -19.15 14.86
C TRP A 268 -15.43 -18.90 14.05
N LEU A 269 -14.65 -19.95 13.73
CA LEU A 269 -13.42 -19.86 12.94
C LEU A 269 -13.64 -20.46 11.56
N ILE A 270 -13.58 -19.61 10.53
CA ILE A 270 -13.87 -19.99 9.14
C ILE A 270 -12.58 -19.85 8.32
N LEU A 271 -12.13 -20.96 7.72
CA LEU A 271 -11.03 -20.92 6.76
C LEU A 271 -11.49 -20.30 5.44
N VAL A 272 -10.68 -19.40 4.91
CA VAL A 272 -10.87 -18.78 3.60
C VAL A 272 -9.73 -19.22 2.69
N GLU A 273 -10.03 -20.18 1.82
CA GLU A 273 -9.13 -20.67 0.77
C GLU A 273 -9.57 -20.14 -0.59
N ASP A 274 -8.60 -19.87 -1.48
CA ASP A 274 -8.80 -19.64 -2.91
C ASP A 274 -9.81 -18.55 -3.33
N LYS A 275 -10.07 -17.57 -2.46
CA LYS A 275 -10.90 -16.41 -2.83
C LYS A 275 -10.23 -15.55 -3.89
N LYS A 276 -11.06 -14.95 -4.76
CA LYS A 276 -10.61 -13.90 -5.66
C LYS A 276 -10.15 -12.68 -4.84
N PHE A 277 -9.26 -11.91 -5.44
CA PHE A 277 -8.62 -10.76 -4.79
C PHE A 277 -9.64 -9.69 -4.38
N GLU A 278 -10.65 -9.45 -5.22
CA GLU A 278 -11.79 -8.58 -4.93
C GLU A 278 -12.66 -9.10 -3.79
N GLU A 279 -13.09 -10.37 -3.81
CA GLU A 279 -13.90 -10.97 -2.73
C GLU A 279 -13.19 -10.91 -1.37
N THR A 280 -11.86 -10.97 -1.39
CA THR A 280 -11.01 -10.80 -0.20
C THR A 280 -11.03 -9.35 0.29
N ALA A 281 -10.89 -8.37 -0.60
CA ALA A 281 -11.02 -6.95 -0.27
C ALA A 281 -12.42 -6.61 0.24
N GLU A 282 -13.46 -7.17 -0.36
CA GLU A 282 -14.84 -7.01 0.08
C GLU A 282 -15.01 -7.57 1.50
N LEU A 283 -14.48 -8.76 1.78
CA LEU A 283 -14.47 -9.33 3.14
C LEU A 283 -13.75 -8.43 4.15
N PHE A 284 -12.60 -7.83 3.76
CA PHE A 284 -11.90 -6.88 4.63
C PHE A 284 -12.74 -5.64 4.90
N SER A 285 -13.44 -5.10 3.89
CA SER A 285 -14.32 -3.94 4.08
C SER A 285 -15.42 -4.21 5.12
N LYS A 286 -15.91 -5.45 5.19
CA LYS A 286 -16.95 -5.91 6.12
C LYS A 286 -16.42 -6.24 7.52
N SER A 287 -15.10 -6.38 7.67
CA SER A 287 -14.46 -6.70 8.94
C SER A 287 -14.27 -5.44 9.78
N GLN A 288 -14.42 -5.54 11.09
CA GLN A 288 -14.07 -4.42 11.98
C GLN A 288 -12.61 -4.48 12.43
N ILE A 289 -12.04 -5.69 12.52
CA ILE A 289 -10.63 -5.92 12.81
C ILE A 289 -10.01 -6.75 11.69
N VAL A 290 -8.86 -6.33 11.17
CA VAL A 290 -7.98 -7.19 10.38
C VAL A 290 -6.63 -7.28 11.05
N LEU A 291 -6.10 -8.50 11.18
CA LEU A 291 -4.78 -8.75 11.74
C LEU A 291 -3.97 -9.59 10.76
N GLY A 292 -2.75 -9.20 10.45
CA GLY A 292 -1.92 -9.99 9.55
C GLY A 292 -0.43 -9.72 9.64
N ASN A 293 0.33 -10.57 8.98
CA ASN A 293 1.74 -10.27 8.70
C ASN A 293 1.87 -9.11 7.71
N ASP A 294 3.04 -8.49 7.61
CA ASP A 294 3.35 -7.50 6.57
C ASP A 294 3.32 -8.14 5.16
N THR A 295 2.16 -8.05 4.50
CA THR A 295 1.88 -8.60 3.17
C THR A 295 0.94 -7.70 2.37
N GLY A 296 0.89 -7.90 1.05
CA GLY A 296 -0.02 -7.19 0.16
C GLY A 296 -1.49 -7.31 0.57
N PHE A 297 -1.94 -8.46 1.09
CA PHE A 297 -3.32 -8.64 1.56
C PHE A 297 -3.62 -7.81 2.81
N THR A 298 -2.68 -7.69 3.75
CA THR A 298 -2.89 -6.85 4.93
C THR A 298 -2.89 -5.35 4.56
N HIS A 299 -2.10 -4.96 3.55
CA HIS A 299 -2.16 -3.61 2.97
C HIS A 299 -3.48 -3.35 2.22
N LEU A 300 -3.98 -4.34 1.46
CA LEU A 300 -5.29 -4.31 0.81
C LEU A 300 -6.42 -4.07 1.82
N ALA A 301 -6.36 -4.74 2.97
CA ALA A 301 -7.33 -4.54 4.04
C ALA A 301 -7.39 -3.10 4.52
N ALA A 302 -6.23 -2.41 4.63
CA ALA A 302 -6.20 -1.01 5.05
C ALA A 302 -6.87 -0.06 4.05
N MET A 303 -6.91 -0.44 2.77
CA MET A 303 -7.52 0.33 1.69
C MET A 303 -8.98 -0.04 1.43
N SER A 304 -9.46 -1.15 1.98
CA SER A 304 -10.82 -1.66 1.75
C SER A 304 -11.81 -0.93 2.67
N VAL A 305 -12.79 -0.25 2.09
CA VAL A 305 -13.74 0.59 2.83
C VAL A 305 -15.16 0.30 2.37
N ASN A 306 -16.12 0.44 3.28
CA ASN A 306 -17.54 0.44 2.96
C ASN A 306 -18.26 1.60 3.68
N ASN A 307 -19.58 1.60 3.62
CA ASN A 307 -20.46 2.54 4.31
C ASN A 307 -20.34 2.54 5.84
N MET A 308 -19.79 1.48 6.46
CA MET A 308 -19.52 1.42 7.91
C MET A 308 -18.15 2.01 8.30
N GLY A 309 -17.33 2.39 7.30
CA GLY A 309 -15.99 2.93 7.50
C GLY A 309 -14.89 1.93 7.13
N ARG A 310 -13.70 2.14 7.71
CA ARG A 310 -12.52 1.30 7.46
C ARG A 310 -12.29 0.31 8.60
N PRO A 311 -11.82 -0.92 8.32
CA PRO A 311 -11.39 -1.84 9.36
C PRO A 311 -10.22 -1.25 10.15
N LYS A 312 -10.10 -1.60 11.43
CA LYS A 312 -8.87 -1.40 12.20
C LYS A 312 -7.88 -2.49 11.79
N VAL A 313 -6.75 -2.12 11.17
CA VAL A 313 -5.80 -3.07 10.60
C VAL A 313 -4.53 -3.12 11.44
N PHE A 314 -4.24 -4.28 12.00
CA PHE A 314 -3.05 -4.55 12.79
C PHE A 314 -2.04 -5.32 11.94
N ILE A 315 -0.85 -4.77 11.76
CA ILE A 315 0.17 -5.38 10.90
C ILE A 315 1.40 -5.72 11.73
N LEU A 316 1.82 -6.98 11.63
CA LEU A 316 3.02 -7.49 12.29
C LEU A 316 4.24 -7.24 11.39
N TYR A 317 5.17 -6.41 11.86
CA TYR A 317 6.41 -6.11 11.14
C TYR A 317 7.63 -6.63 11.91
N SER A 318 8.47 -7.43 11.23
CA SER A 318 9.75 -7.90 11.80
C SER A 318 10.99 -7.35 11.10
N ARG A 319 10.93 -7.11 9.79
CA ARG A 319 12.13 -6.92 8.94
C ARG A 319 12.09 -5.70 8.03
N HIS A 320 11.10 -4.84 8.22
CA HIS A 320 10.93 -3.64 7.42
C HIS A 320 10.75 -2.41 8.30
N ASP A 321 11.19 -1.26 7.80
CA ASP A 321 10.74 0.04 8.29
C ASP A 321 9.23 0.14 8.04
N TYR A 322 8.46 -0.05 9.10
CA TYR A 322 7.00 -0.03 9.07
C TYR A 322 6.42 1.37 8.80
N SER A 323 7.21 2.44 8.94
CA SER A 323 6.77 3.77 8.55
C SER A 323 6.85 3.96 7.03
N LYS A 324 7.87 3.37 6.39
CA LYS A 324 8.07 3.36 4.94
C LYS A 324 7.15 2.39 4.22
N TRP A 325 7.14 1.13 4.64
CA TRP A 325 6.35 0.06 4.02
C TRP A 325 4.95 -0.01 4.63
N SER A 326 4.23 1.10 4.52
CA SER A 326 2.84 1.27 4.97
C SER A 326 2.01 1.96 3.91
N THR A 327 0.70 1.79 4.02
CA THR A 327 -0.28 2.50 3.17
C THR A 327 -0.44 3.98 3.51
N GLY A 328 0.14 4.44 4.64
CA GLY A 328 -0.06 5.80 5.18
C GLY A 328 -1.42 6.03 5.84
N LYS A 329 -2.33 5.05 5.80
CA LYS A 329 -3.68 5.17 6.34
C LYS A 329 -3.68 5.20 7.87
N ASP A 330 -4.60 5.98 8.43
CA ASP A 330 -4.77 6.20 9.87
C ASP A 330 -5.44 5.03 10.61
N ASN A 331 -6.00 4.07 9.88
CA ASN A 331 -6.56 2.84 10.42
C ASN A 331 -5.54 1.70 10.56
N VAL A 332 -4.25 1.95 10.32
CA VAL A 332 -3.18 0.95 10.42
C VAL A 332 -2.42 1.10 11.74
N TYR A 333 -2.33 0.00 12.49
CA TYR A 333 -1.67 -0.09 13.79
C TYR A 333 -0.50 -1.08 13.70
N PRO A 334 0.74 -0.60 13.51
CA PRO A 334 1.91 -1.47 13.41
C PRO A 334 2.25 -2.09 14.77
N ILE A 335 2.56 -3.39 14.77
CA ILE A 335 3.10 -4.12 15.92
C ILE A 335 4.44 -4.71 15.49
N VAL A 336 5.50 -4.32 16.18
CA VAL A 336 6.85 -4.38 15.59
C VAL A 336 7.82 -5.12 16.50
N THR A 337 8.77 -5.85 15.89
CA THR A 337 9.97 -6.34 16.59
C THR A 337 10.96 -5.18 16.81
N LYS A 338 11.97 -5.42 17.63
CA LYS A 338 13.04 -4.43 17.85
C LYS A 338 13.83 -4.13 16.57
N LEU A 339 14.02 -5.12 15.69
CA LEU A 339 14.69 -4.92 14.40
C LEU A 339 13.88 -3.95 13.53
N SER A 340 12.58 -4.18 13.38
CA SER A 340 11.70 -3.30 12.59
C SER A 340 11.69 -1.86 13.13
N GLU A 341 11.69 -1.69 14.46
CA GLU A 341 11.80 -0.38 15.10
C GLU A 341 13.15 0.30 14.84
N TYR A 342 14.25 -0.44 14.95
CA TYR A 342 15.59 0.05 14.60
C TYR A 342 15.67 0.50 13.14
N LEU A 343 15.15 -0.30 12.20
CA LEU A 343 15.13 0.06 10.79
C LEU A 343 14.37 1.36 10.56
N LYS A 344 13.19 1.51 11.19
CA LYS A 344 12.40 2.75 11.11
C LYS A 344 13.14 3.95 11.70
N ASN A 345 13.73 3.81 12.89
CA ASN A 345 14.38 4.94 13.58
C ASN A 345 15.65 5.42 12.87
N ASN A 346 16.30 4.54 12.10
CA ASN A 346 17.50 4.86 11.34
C ASN A 346 17.23 5.04 9.83
N ASN A 347 15.97 5.02 9.39
CA ASN A 347 15.58 5.03 7.97
C ASN A 347 16.36 3.99 7.15
N MET A 348 16.52 2.78 7.70
CA MET A 348 17.33 1.68 7.16
C MET A 348 16.49 0.57 6.52
N SER A 349 17.13 -0.22 5.67
CA SER A 349 16.63 -1.40 5.00
C SER A 349 17.71 -2.49 5.07
N ILE A 350 17.31 -3.71 5.39
CA ILE A 350 18.23 -4.84 5.58
C ILE A 350 19.17 -5.02 4.39
N GLN A 351 18.63 -5.12 3.17
CA GLN A 351 19.43 -5.39 1.96
C GLN A 351 20.28 -4.18 1.57
N ARG A 352 19.66 -3.01 1.46
CA ARG A 352 20.32 -1.75 1.08
C ARG A 352 21.50 -1.40 1.99
N ASP A 353 21.33 -1.52 3.30
CA ASP A 353 22.32 -1.05 4.29
C ASP A 353 23.15 -2.20 4.90
N GLY A 354 23.05 -3.41 4.35
CA GLY A 354 23.85 -4.56 4.77
C GLY A 354 23.69 -4.91 6.26
N ILE A 355 22.46 -4.87 6.78
CA ILE A 355 22.21 -5.09 8.21
C ILE A 355 22.55 -6.54 8.59
N ASP A 356 23.48 -6.68 9.54
CA ASP A 356 23.84 -7.97 10.13
C ASP A 356 22.72 -8.50 11.03
N LEU A 357 22.01 -9.52 10.53
CA LEU A 357 20.86 -10.13 11.19
C LEU A 357 21.25 -11.02 12.38
N SER A 358 22.50 -11.50 12.44
CA SER A 358 22.96 -12.36 13.54
C SER A 358 22.88 -11.67 14.90
N LYS A 359 22.98 -10.33 14.91
CA LYS A 359 22.86 -9.48 16.11
C LYS A 359 21.43 -9.36 16.66
N TRP A 360 20.42 -9.75 15.89
CA TRP A 360 19.01 -9.57 16.25
C TRP A 360 18.37 -10.84 16.81
N GLY A 361 18.96 -12.02 16.59
CA GLY A 361 18.43 -13.29 17.07
C GLY A 361 16.97 -13.48 16.69
N SER A 362 16.10 -13.76 17.66
CA SER A 362 14.66 -13.98 17.41
C SER A 362 13.91 -12.72 16.94
N GLU A 363 14.44 -11.51 17.17
CA GLU A 363 13.78 -10.24 16.81
C GLU A 363 13.75 -9.99 15.29
N GLU A 364 14.45 -10.78 14.47
CA GLU A 364 14.23 -10.77 13.02
C GLU A 364 12.94 -11.51 12.60
N TRP A 365 12.36 -12.31 13.51
CA TRP A 365 11.20 -13.16 13.24
C TRP A 365 9.93 -12.54 13.81
N SER A 366 8.86 -12.48 13.03
CA SER A 366 7.55 -12.01 13.54
C SER A 366 7.02 -12.88 14.68
N TYR A 367 7.37 -14.16 14.71
CA TYR A 367 7.05 -15.08 15.82
C TYR A 367 7.54 -14.59 17.21
N SER A 368 8.60 -13.77 17.27
CA SER A 368 9.10 -13.21 18.53
C SER A 368 8.16 -12.21 19.19
N ILE A 369 7.24 -11.60 18.43
CA ILE A 369 6.22 -10.69 18.96
C ILE A 369 5.35 -11.47 19.96
N PRO A 370 5.24 -11.08 21.24
CA PRO A 370 4.42 -11.82 22.20
C PRO A 370 2.92 -11.73 21.86
N ILE A 371 2.18 -12.84 21.98
CA ILE A 371 0.72 -12.85 21.78
C ILE A 371 0.02 -11.79 22.65
N ASN A 372 0.42 -11.67 23.92
CA ASN A 372 -0.16 -10.68 24.84
C ASN A 372 0.05 -9.23 24.35
N ARG A 373 1.17 -8.95 23.67
CA ARG A 373 1.42 -7.62 23.09
C ARG A 373 0.43 -7.33 21.97
N VAL A 374 0.15 -8.31 21.11
CA VAL A 374 -0.84 -8.18 20.03
C VAL A 374 -2.24 -8.02 20.61
N GLU A 375 -2.61 -8.86 21.57
CA GLU A 375 -3.89 -8.82 22.26
C GLU A 375 -4.16 -7.46 22.91
N ASN A 376 -3.18 -6.93 23.66
CA ASN A 376 -3.31 -5.63 24.31
C ASN A 376 -3.44 -4.49 23.30
N MET A 377 -2.72 -4.55 22.18
CA MET A 377 -2.84 -3.55 21.11
C MET A 377 -4.24 -3.53 20.50
N ILE A 378 -4.79 -4.72 20.21
CA ILE A 378 -6.14 -4.85 19.66
C ILE A 378 -7.17 -4.33 20.66
N LYS A 379 -7.10 -4.76 21.93
CA LYS A 379 -7.99 -4.27 22.99
C LYS A 379 -7.90 -2.77 23.22
N LYS A 380 -6.73 -2.15 22.99
CA LYS A 380 -6.57 -0.70 23.13
C LYS A 380 -7.29 0.09 22.03
N TYR A 381 -7.23 -0.38 20.78
CA TYR A 381 -7.67 0.40 19.62
C TYR A 381 -8.98 -0.08 18.97
N ALA A 382 -9.50 -1.23 19.40
CA ALA A 382 -10.75 -1.80 18.89
C ALA A 382 -11.91 -1.78 19.90
N GLN A 383 -11.82 -0.94 20.95
CA GLN A 383 -12.99 -0.66 21.81
C GLN A 383 -13.98 0.19 21.01
N TYR A 384 -15.22 -0.29 20.90
CA TYR A 384 -16.34 0.36 20.23
C TYR A 384 -17.16 1.19 21.20
#